data_AF-A0A524DVC8-F1
#
_entry.id   AF-A0A524DVC8-F1
#
_cell.length_a   1.000
_cell.length_b   1.000
_cell.length_c   1.000
_cell.angle_alpha   90.00
_cell.angle_beta   90.00
_cell.angle_gamma   90.00
#
_symmetry.space_group_name_H-M   'P 1'
#
loop_
_entity.id
_entity.type
_entity.pdbx_description
1 polymer ?
#
loop_
_entity_poly.entity_id
_entity_poly.type
_entity_poly.pdbx_seq_one_letter_code
_entity_poly.pdbx_strand_id
1 'polypeptide(L)'
;MSRGLISCGLGATDWWWGPYGTSGDAELYVDSSDPVANKTIYGDRVIIQSFNTSGHIVSITIVNATDDIILHYSNVSGEAFPGITYPAEEPTGWIRATNVTVFVYWEGTNTTVHFDYRTELLMHSDGTVCREQPGYQEVVTLGLILLASGVVGFTAHLIARKAGLLNYPTENEEIPDEF
;
A
#
# COMPACT_ATOMS: atom_id res chain seq x y z
N MET A 1 12.57 34.17 6.40
CA MET A 1 12.39 32.79 6.91
C MET A 1 12.68 31.84 5.76
N SER A 2 13.79 31.10 5.80
CA SER A 2 14.06 30.03 4.84
C SER A 2 13.04 28.92 5.08
N ARG A 3 12.14 28.66 4.12
CA ARG A 3 11.31 27.46 4.17
C ARG A 3 12.23 26.29 3.80
N GLY A 4 12.45 25.38 4.74
CA GLY A 4 13.13 24.13 4.44
C GLY A 4 12.43 23.43 3.28
N LEU A 5 13.19 22.93 2.31
CA LEU A 5 12.67 22.22 1.13
C LEU A 5 12.20 20.80 1.45
N ILE A 6 12.42 20.36 2.70
CA ILE A 6 11.87 19.14 3.27
C ILE A 6 11.10 19.56 4.53
N SER A 7 9.88 19.06 4.67
CA SER A 7 9.10 19.19 5.90
C SER A 7 8.92 17.80 6.50
N CYS A 8 9.31 17.62 7.75
CA CYS A 8 9.07 16.38 8.48
C CYS A 8 7.99 16.60 9.54
N GLY A 9 7.17 15.59 9.77
CA GLY A 9 6.12 15.59 10.79
C GLY A 9 5.86 14.18 11.29
N LEU A 10 4.96 14.04 12.26
CA LEU A 10 4.45 12.74 12.67
C LEU A 10 3.42 12.25 11.65
N GLY A 11 3.52 10.98 11.26
CA GLY A 11 2.56 10.32 10.39
C GLY A 11 2.77 8.80 10.40
N ALA A 12 1.82 8.07 9.83
CA ALA A 12 1.90 6.62 9.73
C ALA A 12 3.09 6.18 8.86
N THR A 13 3.94 5.32 9.41
CA THR A 13 5.13 4.79 8.74
C THR A 13 4.99 3.33 8.32
N ASP A 14 4.12 2.58 9.00
CA ASP A 14 3.86 1.18 8.72
C ASP A 14 2.41 0.85 9.04
N TRP A 15 1.84 -0.10 8.30
CA TRP A 15 0.44 -0.51 8.38
C TRP A 15 0.37 -2.03 8.42
N TRP A 16 -0.49 -2.59 9.27
CA TRP A 16 -0.69 -4.05 9.33
C TRP A 16 -2.10 -4.41 9.81
N TRP A 17 -2.48 -5.66 9.60
CA TRP A 17 -3.70 -6.22 10.14
C TRP A 17 -3.53 -6.66 11.60
N GLY A 18 -4.22 -6.01 12.51
CA GLY A 18 -4.21 -6.31 13.94
C GLY A 18 -5.30 -7.31 14.34
N PRO A 19 -5.03 -8.21 15.30
CA PRO A 19 -5.98 -9.25 15.73
C PRO A 19 -7.13 -8.73 16.62
N TYR A 20 -7.32 -7.41 16.71
CA TYR A 20 -8.22 -6.76 17.66
C TYR A 20 -9.66 -6.58 17.14
N GLY A 21 -10.04 -7.29 16.09
CA GLY A 21 -11.42 -7.24 15.58
C GLY A 21 -12.37 -8.15 16.36
N THR A 22 -13.51 -8.42 15.74
CA THR A 22 -14.59 -9.27 16.27
C THR A 22 -14.50 -10.69 15.74
N SER A 23 -15.00 -11.66 16.49
CA SER A 23 -15.19 -13.04 16.01
C SER A 23 -16.64 -13.46 16.21
N GLY A 24 -17.14 -14.33 15.36
CA GLY A 24 -18.46 -14.93 15.51
C GLY A 24 -18.68 -16.08 14.54
N ASP A 25 -19.81 -16.74 14.72
CA ASP A 25 -20.31 -17.81 13.87
C ASP A 25 -21.59 -17.36 13.16
N ALA A 26 -21.93 -18.05 12.08
CA ALA A 26 -23.17 -17.86 11.36
C ALA A 26 -23.71 -19.19 10.83
N GLU A 27 -25.03 -19.33 10.94
CA GLU A 27 -25.79 -20.42 10.34
C GLU A 27 -26.82 -19.83 9.38
N LEU A 28 -26.78 -20.30 8.13
CA LEU A 28 -27.68 -19.87 7.06
C LEU A 28 -28.47 -21.06 6.56
N TYR A 29 -29.76 -21.07 6.86
CA TYR A 29 -30.69 -22.10 6.38
C TYR A 29 -31.27 -21.71 5.02
N VAL A 30 -31.27 -22.65 4.08
CA VAL A 30 -31.89 -22.49 2.76
C VAL A 30 -32.78 -23.68 2.43
N ASP A 31 -33.94 -23.39 1.84
CA ASP A 31 -34.89 -24.40 1.39
C ASP A 31 -35.62 -23.99 0.09
N SER A 32 -36.56 -24.81 -0.36
CA SER A 32 -37.31 -24.54 -1.59
C SER A 32 -38.27 -23.34 -1.49
N SER A 33 -38.62 -22.91 -0.28
CA SER A 33 -39.50 -21.77 0.00
C SER A 33 -38.73 -20.46 0.20
N ASP A 34 -37.50 -20.55 0.71
CA ASP A 34 -36.54 -19.46 0.83
C ASP A 34 -35.18 -19.90 0.25
N PRO A 35 -35.02 -19.80 -1.08
CA PRO A 35 -33.87 -20.40 -1.78
C PRO A 35 -32.59 -19.59 -1.65
N VAL A 36 -32.61 -18.45 -0.94
CA VAL A 36 -31.44 -17.58 -0.77
C VAL A 36 -31.37 -17.06 0.67
N ALA A 37 -30.32 -17.42 1.38
CA ALA A 37 -30.00 -16.86 2.69
C ALA A 37 -28.72 -16.02 2.61
N ASN A 38 -28.60 -15.01 3.46
CA ASN A 38 -27.40 -14.19 3.50
C ASN A 38 -26.99 -13.74 4.90
N LYS A 39 -25.71 -13.39 5.03
CA LYS A 39 -25.10 -12.77 6.20
C LYS A 39 -24.15 -11.68 5.76
N THR A 40 -24.35 -10.48 6.29
CA THR A 40 -23.40 -9.37 6.14
C THR A 40 -22.50 -9.27 7.37
N ILE A 41 -21.20 -9.15 7.12
CA ILE A 41 -20.14 -8.97 8.12
C ILE A 41 -19.49 -7.60 7.86
N TYR A 42 -19.30 -6.82 8.92
CA TYR A 42 -18.67 -5.50 8.86
C TYR A 42 -17.31 -5.53 9.54
N GLY A 43 -16.27 -5.04 8.86
CA GLY A 43 -14.91 -4.92 9.41
C GLY A 43 -13.91 -4.34 8.42
N ASP A 44 -12.68 -4.04 8.88
CA ASP A 44 -11.60 -3.57 7.99
C ASP A 44 -11.07 -4.70 7.12
N ARG A 45 -10.82 -5.87 7.74
CA ARG A 45 -10.56 -7.13 7.05
C ARG A 45 -11.47 -8.20 7.61
N VAL A 46 -12.14 -8.94 6.73
CA VAL A 46 -13.02 -10.07 7.04
C VAL A 46 -12.32 -11.37 6.66
N ILE A 47 -12.28 -12.31 7.60
CA ILE A 47 -11.72 -13.64 7.42
C ILE A 47 -12.80 -14.66 7.72
N ILE A 48 -13.09 -15.50 6.74
CA ILE A 48 -13.94 -16.70 6.91
C ILE A 48 -13.00 -17.89 6.76
N GLN A 49 -12.89 -18.74 7.78
CA GLN A 49 -11.89 -19.81 7.76
C GLN A 49 -12.31 -20.96 6.86
N SER A 50 -13.53 -21.44 7.05
CA SER A 50 -14.10 -22.54 6.29
C SER A 50 -15.63 -22.47 6.33
N PHE A 51 -16.23 -23.18 5.38
CA PHE A 51 -17.67 -23.41 5.31
C PHE A 51 -17.98 -24.90 5.53
N ASN A 52 -19.09 -25.17 6.20
CA ASN A 52 -19.64 -26.51 6.39
C ASN A 52 -21.09 -26.52 5.90
N THR A 53 -21.45 -27.51 5.08
CA THR A 53 -22.76 -27.63 4.41
C THR A 53 -23.54 -28.86 4.85
N SER A 54 -23.09 -29.52 5.93
CA SER A 54 -23.66 -30.78 6.43
C SER A 54 -23.73 -31.89 5.37
N GLY A 55 -22.89 -31.83 4.34
CA GLY A 55 -22.84 -32.81 3.25
C GLY A 55 -23.87 -32.60 2.12
N HIS A 56 -24.67 -31.53 2.17
CA HIS A 56 -25.61 -31.18 1.10
C HIS A 56 -24.98 -30.22 0.10
N ILE A 57 -25.50 -30.23 -1.13
CA ILE A 57 -25.02 -29.37 -2.22
C ILE A 57 -25.63 -27.98 -2.04
N VAL A 58 -24.79 -26.94 -2.15
CA VAL A 58 -25.17 -25.52 -2.20
C VAL A 58 -24.27 -24.76 -3.17
N SER A 59 -24.70 -23.55 -3.54
CA SER A 59 -23.83 -22.54 -4.12
C SER A 59 -23.63 -21.39 -3.14
N ILE A 60 -22.42 -20.86 -3.04
CA ILE A 60 -22.07 -19.74 -2.15
C ILE A 60 -21.43 -18.63 -2.98
N THR A 61 -21.91 -17.41 -2.81
CA THR A 61 -21.31 -16.21 -3.42
C THR A 61 -21.01 -15.19 -2.34
N ILE A 62 -19.80 -14.64 -2.35
CA ILE A 62 -19.39 -13.59 -1.43
C ILE A 62 -19.10 -12.33 -2.23
N VAL A 63 -19.71 -11.22 -1.83
CA VAL A 63 -19.53 -9.91 -2.46
C VAL A 63 -19.06 -8.87 -1.46
N ASN A 64 -18.38 -7.85 -1.95
CA ASN A 64 -18.04 -6.67 -1.16
C ASN A 64 -19.20 -5.65 -1.17
N ALA A 65 -19.00 -4.50 -0.51
CA ALA A 65 -19.99 -3.42 -0.45
C ALA A 65 -20.28 -2.73 -1.80
N THR A 66 -19.50 -3.00 -2.85
CA THR A 66 -19.73 -2.50 -4.22
C THR A 66 -20.34 -3.56 -5.13
N ASP A 67 -20.83 -4.67 -4.57
CA ASP A 67 -21.40 -5.82 -5.25
C ASP A 67 -20.42 -6.59 -6.17
N ASP A 68 -19.12 -6.34 -6.02
CA ASP A 68 -18.09 -7.13 -6.70
C ASP A 68 -17.96 -8.51 -6.05
N ILE A 69 -17.95 -9.55 -6.89
CA ILE A 69 -17.77 -10.92 -6.44
C ILE A 69 -16.32 -11.11 -5.98
N ILE A 70 -16.14 -11.39 -4.69
CA ILE A 70 -14.87 -11.76 -4.08
C ILE A 70 -14.60 -13.25 -4.30
N LEU A 71 -15.63 -14.08 -4.08
CA LEU A 71 -15.55 -15.53 -4.17
C LEU A 71 -16.89 -16.08 -4.67
N HIS A 72 -16.81 -17.09 -5.54
CA HIS A 72 -17.97 -17.84 -5.98
C HIS A 72 -17.65 -19.34 -5.98
N TYR A 73 -18.47 -20.09 -5.25
CA TYR A 73 -18.51 -21.54 -5.27
C TYR A 73 -19.85 -22.01 -5.82
N SER A 74 -19.81 -22.94 -6.76
CA SER A 74 -20.99 -23.56 -7.32
C SER A 74 -20.97 -25.06 -7.04
N ASN A 75 -22.11 -25.61 -6.64
CA ASN A 75 -22.31 -27.04 -6.42
C ASN A 75 -21.28 -27.67 -5.46
N VAL A 76 -21.00 -26.98 -4.35
CA VAL A 76 -20.08 -27.45 -3.31
C VAL A 76 -20.84 -28.20 -2.22
N SER A 77 -20.19 -29.18 -1.60
CA SER A 77 -20.72 -29.95 -0.48
C SER A 77 -19.58 -30.47 0.39
N GLY A 78 -19.92 -30.89 1.61
CA GLY A 78 -19.00 -31.55 2.53
C GLY A 78 -18.70 -30.74 3.78
N GLU A 79 -17.82 -31.31 4.60
CA GLU A 79 -17.36 -30.72 5.84
C GLU A 79 -16.07 -29.91 5.58
N ALA A 80 -16.12 -28.62 5.89
CA ALA A 80 -14.98 -27.71 5.94
C ALA A 80 -14.20 -27.53 4.61
N PHE A 81 -14.79 -26.83 3.65
CA PHE A 81 -14.04 -26.31 2.49
C PHE A 81 -13.57 -24.85 2.72
N PRO A 82 -12.54 -24.38 1.99
CA PRO A 82 -11.87 -23.11 2.28
C PRO A 82 -12.81 -21.89 2.24
N GLY A 83 -12.60 -20.96 3.16
CA GLY A 83 -13.25 -19.65 3.14
C GLY A 83 -12.43 -18.59 2.41
N ILE A 84 -12.44 -17.36 2.93
CA ILE A 84 -11.77 -16.20 2.31
C ILE A 84 -11.04 -15.33 3.34
N THR A 85 -10.21 -14.46 2.83
CA THR A 85 -9.69 -13.30 3.55
C THR A 85 -9.81 -12.09 2.63
N TYR A 86 -10.54 -11.05 3.07
CA TYR A 86 -10.79 -9.85 2.29
C TYR A 86 -10.69 -8.58 3.14
N PRO A 87 -9.82 -7.62 2.79
CA PRO A 87 -8.83 -7.68 1.71
C PRO A 87 -7.79 -8.78 1.93
N ALA A 88 -7.29 -9.38 0.84
CA ALA A 88 -6.23 -10.39 0.92
C ALA A 88 -4.86 -9.76 1.15
N GLU A 89 -4.60 -8.63 0.47
CA GLU A 89 -3.35 -7.88 0.51
C GLU A 89 -3.08 -7.24 1.87
N GLU A 90 -1.80 -6.98 2.16
CA GLU A 90 -1.39 -6.16 3.29
C GLU A 90 -1.73 -4.68 3.05
N PRO A 91 -2.09 -3.93 4.11
CA PRO A 91 -2.46 -2.55 3.95
C PRO A 91 -1.22 -1.70 3.68
N THR A 92 -1.30 -0.78 2.73
CA THR A 92 -0.24 0.20 2.45
C THR A 92 -0.64 1.62 2.87
N GLY A 93 -1.80 1.75 3.49
CA GLY A 93 -2.41 3.01 3.87
C GLY A 93 -3.74 2.79 4.58
N TRP A 94 -4.42 3.90 4.87
CA TRP A 94 -5.74 3.86 5.49
C TRP A 94 -6.76 3.18 4.58
N ILE A 95 -7.37 2.11 5.08
CA ILE A 95 -8.49 1.39 4.46
C ILE A 95 -9.72 1.63 5.33
N ARG A 96 -10.87 1.87 4.69
CA ARG A 96 -12.13 1.99 5.42
C ARG A 96 -12.74 0.61 5.59
N ALA A 97 -13.26 0.35 6.79
CA ALA A 97 -14.17 -0.76 7.06
C ALA A 97 -15.25 -0.86 5.97
N THR A 98 -15.51 -2.09 5.56
CA THR A 98 -16.45 -2.42 4.49
C THR A 98 -17.36 -3.56 4.88
N ASN A 99 -18.46 -3.67 4.17
CA ASN A 99 -19.37 -4.81 4.28
C ASN A 99 -18.89 -5.92 3.35
N VAL A 100 -18.90 -7.15 3.86
CA VAL A 100 -18.77 -8.38 3.07
C VAL A 100 -20.03 -9.19 3.30
N THR A 101 -20.73 -9.53 2.22
CA THR A 101 -21.99 -10.28 2.30
C THR A 101 -21.79 -11.66 1.70
N VAL A 102 -22.09 -12.68 2.50
CA VAL A 102 -22.14 -14.09 2.09
C VAL A 102 -23.57 -14.41 1.69
N PHE A 103 -23.77 -14.88 0.47
CA PHE A 103 -25.02 -15.41 -0.05
C PHE A 103 -24.90 -16.93 -0.21
N VAL A 104 -25.89 -17.65 0.28
CA VAL A 104 -26.04 -19.10 0.12
C VAL A 104 -27.29 -19.37 -0.70
N TYR A 105 -27.16 -20.20 -1.72
CA TYR A 105 -28.22 -20.55 -2.65
C TYR A 105 -28.58 -22.03 -2.51
N TRP A 106 -29.87 -22.31 -2.47
CA TRP A 106 -30.44 -23.65 -2.42
C TRP A 106 -30.24 -24.40 -3.75
N GLU A 107 -29.74 -25.63 -3.69
CA GLU A 107 -29.48 -26.49 -4.86
C GLU A 107 -30.33 -27.78 -4.82
N GLY A 108 -31.61 -27.64 -4.47
CA GLY A 108 -32.55 -28.77 -4.53
C GLY A 108 -32.66 -29.63 -3.26
N THR A 109 -31.86 -29.35 -2.21
CA THR A 109 -31.96 -30.02 -0.91
C THR A 109 -31.89 -29.01 0.23
N ASN A 110 -32.81 -29.09 1.18
CA ASN A 110 -32.82 -28.20 2.35
C ASN A 110 -31.54 -28.42 3.17
N THR A 111 -30.89 -27.34 3.55
CA THR A 111 -29.61 -27.43 4.25
C THR A 111 -29.31 -26.17 5.05
N THR A 112 -28.46 -26.33 6.06
CA THR A 112 -27.88 -25.23 6.82
C THR A 112 -26.40 -25.16 6.49
N VAL A 113 -25.94 -23.96 6.12
CA VAL A 113 -24.52 -23.68 5.95
C VAL A 113 -24.00 -22.99 7.20
N HIS A 114 -22.99 -23.56 7.82
CA HIS A 114 -22.31 -23.02 8.98
C HIS A 114 -20.92 -22.50 8.61
N PHE A 115 -20.53 -21.34 9.14
CA PHE A 115 -19.17 -20.84 9.02
C PHE A 115 -18.77 -19.92 10.18
N ASP A 116 -17.50 -20.01 10.56
CA ASP A 116 -16.86 -19.09 11.50
C ASP A 116 -16.21 -17.93 10.75
N TYR A 117 -16.36 -16.73 11.31
CA TYR A 117 -15.69 -15.54 10.80
C TYR A 117 -15.00 -14.77 11.92
N ARG A 118 -13.94 -14.06 11.54
CA ARG A 118 -13.35 -13.01 12.36
C ARG A 118 -13.06 -11.78 11.51
N THR A 119 -12.93 -10.66 12.18
CA THR A 119 -12.43 -9.42 11.60
C THR A 119 -11.10 -9.05 12.22
N GLU A 120 -10.27 -8.36 11.44
CA GLU A 120 -9.04 -7.74 11.89
C GLU A 120 -9.21 -6.22 11.73
N LEU A 121 -8.53 -5.46 12.59
CA LEU A 121 -8.52 -4.00 12.52
C LEU A 121 -7.28 -3.53 11.77
N LEU A 122 -7.43 -2.46 11.00
CA LEU A 122 -6.28 -1.78 10.43
C LEU A 122 -5.51 -1.05 11.54
N MET A 123 -4.24 -1.40 11.71
CA MET A 123 -3.33 -0.75 12.64
C MET A 123 -2.22 -0.02 11.90
N HIS A 124 -1.66 0.98 12.56
CA HIS A 124 -0.45 1.67 12.08
C HIS A 124 0.49 2.01 13.23
N SER A 125 1.75 2.19 12.87
CA SER A 125 2.76 2.80 13.73
C SER A 125 3.03 4.20 13.23
N ASP A 126 3.09 5.15 14.16
CA ASP A 126 3.43 6.53 13.85
C ASP A 126 4.93 6.76 14.01
N GLY A 127 5.49 7.47 13.05
CA GLY A 127 6.89 7.83 13.02
C GLY A 127 7.11 9.18 12.35
N THR A 128 8.38 9.54 12.19
CA THR A 128 8.74 10.76 11.46
C THR A 128 8.65 10.50 9.96
N VAL A 129 7.71 11.18 9.30
CA VAL A 129 7.53 11.15 7.85
C VAL A 129 8.02 12.48 7.28
N CYS A 130 8.97 12.41 6.36
CA CYS A 130 9.50 13.58 5.67
C CYS A 130 8.89 13.67 4.27
N ARG A 131 8.37 14.86 3.93
CA ARG A 131 7.81 15.16 2.63
C ARG A 131 8.63 16.27 1.96
N GLU A 132 9.08 15.99 0.75
CA GLU A 132 9.69 16.98 -0.13
C GLU A 132 8.66 18.08 -0.45
N GLN A 133 9.08 19.32 -0.31
CA GLN A 133 8.27 20.47 -0.69
C GLN A 133 8.43 20.73 -2.20
N PRO A 134 7.43 21.38 -2.84
CA PRO A 134 7.59 21.85 -4.22
C PRO A 134 8.88 22.67 -4.38
N GLY A 135 9.68 22.40 -5.41
CA GLY A 135 10.98 23.05 -5.63
C GLY A 135 12.19 22.27 -5.11
N TYR A 136 12.00 21.19 -4.33
CA TYR A 136 13.11 20.40 -3.80
C TYR A 136 13.96 19.75 -4.90
N GLN A 137 13.30 19.05 -5.84
CA GLN A 137 13.98 18.34 -6.93
C GLN A 137 14.73 19.31 -7.86
N GLU A 138 14.16 20.49 -8.11
CA GLU A 138 14.75 21.54 -8.93
C GLU A 138 16.02 22.09 -8.29
N VAL A 139 15.98 22.39 -6.99
CA VAL A 139 17.16 22.89 -6.25
C VAL A 139 18.26 21.84 -6.16
N VAL A 140 17.91 20.59 -5.88
CA VAL A 140 18.87 19.47 -5.85
C VAL A 140 19.53 19.30 -7.21
N THR A 141 18.74 19.31 -8.28
CA THR A 141 19.23 19.16 -9.66
C THR A 141 20.16 20.31 -10.06
N LEU A 142 19.77 21.56 -9.79
CA LEU A 142 20.61 22.72 -10.05
C LEU A 142 21.93 22.68 -9.27
N GLY A 143 21.87 22.29 -7.99
CA GLY A 143 23.06 22.12 -7.16
C GLY A 143 24.02 21.07 -7.74
N LEU A 144 23.50 19.92 -8.16
CA LEU A 144 24.29 18.86 -8.79
C LEU A 144 24.90 19.29 -10.12
N ILE A 145 24.15 20.00 -10.96
CA ILE A 145 24.65 20.54 -12.24
C ILE A 145 25.78 21.54 -11.99
N LEU A 146 25.59 22.49 -11.07
CA LEU A 146 26.61 23.48 -10.74
C LEU A 146 27.88 22.83 -10.19
N LEU A 147 27.74 21.81 -9.34
CA LEU A 147 28.86 21.05 -8.81
C LEU A 147 29.61 20.31 -9.93
N ALA A 148 28.89 19.62 -10.82
CA ALA A 148 29.48 18.94 -11.97
C ALA A 148 30.21 19.92 -12.90
N SER A 149 29.58 21.05 -13.24
CA SER A 149 30.20 22.11 -14.05
C SER A 149 31.45 22.69 -13.40
N GLY A 150 31.43 22.89 -12.08
CA GLY A 150 32.60 23.34 -11.32
C GLY A 150 33.77 22.35 -11.39
N VAL A 151 33.50 21.05 -11.23
CA VAL A 151 34.52 20.00 -11.33
C VAL A 151 35.12 19.94 -12.74
N VAL A 152 34.28 20.02 -13.78
CA VAL A 152 34.74 20.03 -15.18
C VAL A 152 35.61 21.26 -15.44
N GLY A 153 35.15 22.45 -15.02
CA GLY A 153 35.91 23.70 -15.18
C GLY A 153 37.25 23.66 -14.44
N PHE A 154 37.27 23.17 -13.21
CA PHE A 154 38.49 23.03 -12.41
C PHE A 154 39.47 22.03 -13.05
N THR A 155 38.98 20.88 -13.50
CA THR A 155 39.79 19.86 -14.17
C THR A 155 40.37 20.40 -15.47
N ALA A 156 39.57 21.08 -16.29
CA ALA A 156 40.01 21.72 -17.51
C ALA A 156 41.08 22.79 -17.23
N HIS A 157 40.91 23.59 -16.18
CA HIS A 157 41.90 24.57 -15.74
C HIS A 157 43.23 23.92 -15.35
N LEU A 158 43.20 22.82 -14.58
CA LEU A 158 44.41 22.08 -14.20
C LEU A 158 45.13 21.49 -15.42
N ILE A 159 44.39 20.94 -16.39
CA ILE A 159 44.96 20.42 -17.64
C ILE A 159 45.61 21.55 -18.44
N ALA A 160 44.90 22.67 -18.65
CA ALA A 160 45.40 23.82 -19.39
C ALA A 160 46.66 24.43 -18.74
N ARG A 161 46.71 24.49 -17.40
CA ARG A 161 47.89 24.94 -16.66
C ARG A 161 49.09 24.00 -16.87
N LYS A 162 48.90 22.68 -16.78
CA LYS A 162 49.98 21.71 -17.03
C LYS A 162 50.48 21.74 -18.48
N ALA A 163 49.59 22.03 -19.44
CA ALA A 163 49.92 22.15 -20.85
C ALA A 163 50.58 23.48 -21.24
N GLY A 164 50.77 24.42 -20.30
CA GLY A 164 51.38 25.74 -20.58
C GLY A 164 50.47 26.69 -21.37
N LEU A 165 49.16 26.42 -21.41
CA LEU A 165 48.18 27.20 -22.18
C LEU A 165 47.59 28.39 -21.40
N LEU A 166 47.92 28.51 -20.11
CA LEU A 166 47.51 29.62 -19.25
C LEU A 166 48.76 30.34 -18.75
N ASN A 167 49.14 31.43 -19.43
CA ASN A 167 50.17 32.35 -18.96
C ASN A 167 49.52 33.36 -18.00
N TYR A 168 49.82 33.25 -16.71
CA TYR A 168 49.69 34.40 -15.83
C TYR A 168 50.94 35.27 -15.99
N PRO A 169 50.81 36.60 -15.98
CA PRO A 169 51.98 37.46 -15.87
C PRO A 169 52.70 37.06 -14.58
N THR A 170 53.91 36.53 -14.72
CA THR A 170 54.83 36.44 -13.59
C THR A 170 55.10 37.87 -13.15
N GLU A 171 54.77 38.20 -11.90
CA GLU A 171 55.33 39.36 -11.18
C GLU A 171 56.83 39.38 -11.47
N ASN A 172 57.25 40.26 -12.38
CA ASN A 172 58.61 40.72 -12.69
C ASN A 172 58.54 41.45 -14.06
N GLU A 173 57.64 42.43 -14.18
CA GLU A 173 57.91 43.55 -15.09
C GLU A 173 58.65 44.60 -14.25
N GLU A 174 59.99 44.57 -14.31
CA GLU A 174 60.82 45.68 -13.87
C GLU A 174 60.38 46.92 -14.64
N ILE A 175 59.92 47.94 -13.92
CA ILE A 175 59.66 49.28 -14.44
C ILE A 175 61.02 49.83 -14.88
N PRO A 176 61.24 50.18 -16.16
CA PRO A 176 62.49 50.80 -16.57
C PRO A 176 62.53 52.23 -16.01
N ASP A 177 63.54 52.52 -15.19
CA ASP A 177 63.90 53.86 -14.77
C ASP A 177 64.42 54.64 -15.99
N GLU A 178 63.57 55.46 -16.61
CA GLU A 178 64.01 56.51 -17.54
C GLU A 178 64.42 57.75 -16.72
N PHE A 179 65.73 58.06 -16.77
CA PHE A 179 66.32 59.39 -16.55
C PHE A 179 66.92 59.90 -17.86
#